data_AF-L7FME0-F1
#
_entry.id   AF-L7FME0-F1
#
_cell.length_a   1.000
_cell.length_b   1.000
_cell.length_c   1.000
_cell.angle_alpha   90.00
_cell.angle_beta   90.00
_cell.angle_gamma   90.00
#
_symmetry.space_group_name_H-M   'P 1'
#
loop_
_entity.id
_entity.type
_entity.pdbx_description
1 polymer ?
#
loop_
_entity_poly.entity_id
_entity_poly.type
_entity_poly.pdbx_seq_one_letter_code
_entity_poly.pdbx_strand_id
1 'polypeptide(L)'
;MISIFLVVLVAQAEYLMTNYNEYVNVYQLDKCYYTGSNKYTKYVKDGKKARIYTSNTCDNWVDEGSFELENNQLFSNNLPEYSAVAYSYLDAEHCTIKGNGPYPLENVNQTGCVKTSFYTSSESEFIDGWVHKTRIY
;
A
#
# COMPACT_ATOMS: atom_id res chain seq x y z
N MET A 1 -21.25 -1.07 -42.69
CA MET A 1 -20.52 -1.80 -41.63
C MET A 1 -20.51 -0.93 -40.38
N ILE A 2 -21.28 -1.32 -39.35
CA ILE A 2 -21.27 -0.64 -38.07
C ILE A 2 -20.15 -1.28 -37.26
N SER A 3 -19.04 -0.54 -37.08
CA SER A 3 -17.92 -0.98 -36.25
C SER A 3 -18.27 -0.67 -34.80
N ILE A 4 -18.56 -1.71 -34.01
CA ILE A 4 -18.83 -1.58 -32.58
C ILE A 4 -17.47 -1.47 -31.87
N PHE A 5 -17.14 -0.26 -31.40
CA PHE A 5 -16.01 -0.04 -30.49
C PHE A 5 -16.40 -0.54 -29.09
N LEU A 6 -15.87 -1.70 -28.71
CA LEU A 6 -15.93 -2.22 -27.34
C LEU A 6 -15.00 -1.37 -26.46
N VAL A 7 -15.57 -0.43 -25.71
CA VAL A 7 -14.84 0.31 -24.67
C VAL A 7 -14.79 -0.57 -23.43
N VAL A 8 -13.65 -1.26 -23.22
CA VAL A 8 -13.36 -1.93 -21.96
C VAL A 8 -12.89 -0.86 -20.98
N LEU A 9 -13.76 -0.47 -20.04
CA LEU A 9 -13.38 0.34 -18.89
C LEU A 9 -12.51 -0.52 -17.97
N VAL A 10 -11.19 -0.45 -18.15
CA VAL A 10 -10.25 -1.00 -17.18
C VAL A 10 -10.29 -0.06 -15.97
N ALA A 11 -10.93 -0.49 -14.88
CA ALA A 11 -10.85 0.24 -13.62
C ALA A 11 -9.38 0.36 -13.22
N GLN A 12 -8.84 1.57 -13.23
CA GLN A 12 -7.47 1.81 -12.83
C GLN A 12 -7.38 1.65 -11.31
N ALA A 13 -6.37 0.91 -10.83
CA ALA A 13 -6.11 0.80 -9.41
C ALA A 13 -5.75 2.19 -8.84
N GLU A 14 -6.39 2.58 -7.75
CA GLU A 14 -6.02 3.74 -6.95
C GLU A 14 -5.49 3.25 -5.61
N TYR A 15 -4.51 3.94 -5.06
CA TYR A 15 -3.76 3.55 -3.86
C TYR A 15 -3.81 4.69 -2.83
N LEU A 16 -3.98 4.34 -1.57
CA LEU A 16 -3.61 5.18 -0.43
C LEU A 16 -2.17 4.86 -0.06
N MET A 17 -1.31 5.87 -0.13
CA MET A 17 0.11 5.74 0.20
C MET A 17 0.44 6.52 1.45
N THR A 18 1.30 5.96 2.30
CA THR A 18 1.92 6.67 3.41
C THR A 18 3.43 6.63 3.20
N ASN A 19 4.02 7.80 2.94
CA ASN A 19 5.45 7.93 2.73
C ASN A 19 6.17 7.94 4.07
N TYR A 20 7.12 7.04 4.22
CA TYR A 20 8.13 7.09 5.26
C TYR A 20 9.47 7.43 4.61
N ASN A 21 10.48 7.77 5.42
CA ASN A 21 11.78 8.16 4.89
C ASN A 21 12.43 7.09 4.00
N GLU A 22 12.06 5.82 4.17
CA GLU A 22 12.81 4.69 3.61
C GLU A 22 11.96 3.74 2.77
N TYR A 23 10.63 3.83 2.91
CA TYR A 23 9.67 2.98 2.23
C TYR A 23 8.32 3.69 2.14
N VAL A 24 7.44 3.18 1.30
CA VAL A 24 6.07 3.65 1.17
C VAL A 24 5.13 2.51 1.56
N ASN A 25 4.27 2.75 2.55
CA ASN A 25 3.16 1.81 2.81
C ASN A 25 2.08 2.04 1.78
N VAL A 26 1.60 0.95 1.19
CA VAL A 26 0.65 1.00 0.09
C VAL A 26 -0.58 0.19 0.44
N TYR A 27 -1.75 0.82 0.29
CA TYR A 27 -3.04 0.16 0.31
C TYR A 27 -3.74 0.43 -1.02
N GLN A 28 -3.95 -0.59 -1.85
CA GLN A 28 -4.86 -0.47 -2.97
C GLN A 28 -6.28 -0.24 -2.44
N LEU A 29 -6.95 0.80 -2.93
CA LEU A 29 -8.29 1.13 -2.48
C LEU A 29 -9.27 0.01 -2.80
N ASP A 30 -10.27 -0.11 -1.91
CA ASP A 30 -11.31 -1.12 -1.94
C ASP A 30 -10.82 -2.59 -1.85
N LYS A 31 -9.57 -2.81 -1.40
CA LYS A 31 -9.04 -4.14 -1.10
C LYS A 31 -9.06 -4.45 0.40
N CYS A 32 -9.21 -5.73 0.72
CA CYS A 32 -9.15 -6.22 2.08
C CYS A 32 -7.69 -6.49 2.49
N TYR A 33 -7.21 -5.82 3.54
CA TYR A 33 -5.88 -6.02 4.08
C TYR A 33 -5.94 -6.62 5.48
N TYR A 34 -5.07 -7.59 5.76
CA TYR A 34 -4.87 -8.08 7.12
C TYR A 34 -4.08 -7.06 7.94
N THR A 35 -4.67 -6.59 9.04
CA THR A 35 -4.08 -5.56 9.92
C THR A 35 -3.75 -6.09 11.31
N GLY A 36 -3.69 -7.42 11.46
CA GLY A 36 -3.30 -8.07 12.71
C GLY A 36 -4.48 -8.36 13.62
N SER A 37 -4.26 -9.21 14.63
CA SER A 37 -5.27 -9.57 15.65
C SER A 37 -6.60 -10.02 15.06
N ASN A 38 -6.53 -10.80 13.97
CA ASN A 38 -7.70 -11.31 13.25
C ASN A 38 -8.62 -10.19 12.69
N LYS A 39 -8.08 -8.98 12.53
CA LYS A 39 -8.76 -7.80 12.01
C LYS A 39 -8.29 -7.50 10.60
N TYR A 40 -9.24 -7.11 9.77
CA TYR A 40 -9.05 -6.72 8.39
C TYR A 40 -9.51 -5.28 8.20
N THR A 41 -8.82 -4.56 7.33
CA THR A 41 -9.08 -3.16 7.04
C THR A 41 -9.17 -2.94 5.54
N LYS A 42 -10.08 -2.05 5.14
CA LYS A 42 -10.23 -1.58 3.77
C LYS A 42 -10.34 -0.06 3.77
N TYR A 43 -9.68 0.57 2.82
CA TYR A 43 -9.74 2.01 2.61
C TYR A 43 -10.48 2.33 1.32
N VAL A 44 -11.31 3.36 1.35
CA VAL A 44 -11.91 3.95 0.15
C VAL A 44 -11.68 5.46 0.15
N LYS A 45 -11.75 6.08 -1.02
CA LYS A 45 -11.66 7.53 -1.18
C LYS A 45 -13.03 8.17 -0.95
N ASP A 46 -13.07 9.18 -0.10
CA ASP A 46 -14.25 9.99 0.20
C ASP A 46 -13.92 11.46 -0.09
N GLY A 47 -13.98 11.82 -1.37
CA GLY A 47 -13.51 13.11 -1.88
C GLY A 47 -12.00 13.26 -1.71
N LYS A 48 -11.57 14.16 -0.80
CA LYS A 48 -10.15 14.37 -0.43
C LYS A 48 -9.73 13.59 0.82
N LYS A 49 -10.69 12.94 1.48
CA LYS A 49 -10.49 12.15 2.69
C LYS A 49 -10.34 10.68 2.34
N ALA A 50 -9.81 9.90 3.28
CA ALA A 50 -9.92 8.46 3.26
C ALA A 50 -11.02 8.04 4.23
N ARG A 51 -11.72 6.94 3.92
CA ARG A 51 -12.72 6.32 4.79
C ARG A 51 -12.31 4.89 5.08
N ILE A 52 -12.39 4.49 6.35
CA ILE A 52 -11.89 3.20 6.83
C ILE A 52 -13.08 2.29 7.12
N TYR A 53 -12.95 1.05 6.66
CA TYR A 53 -13.84 -0.03 7.04
C TYR A 53 -13.03 -1.13 7.70
N THR A 54 -13.60 -1.76 8.73
CA THR A 54 -12.98 -2.89 9.40
C THR A 54 -13.89 -4.12 9.39
N SER A 55 -13.29 -5.30 9.46
CA SER A 55 -13.98 -6.58 9.46
C SER A 55 -13.12 -7.64 10.13
N ASN A 56 -13.72 -8.77 10.52
CA ASN A 56 -13.00 -9.96 10.96
C ASN A 56 -12.93 -11.05 9.87
N THR A 57 -13.50 -10.81 8.68
CA THR A 57 -13.64 -11.81 7.61
C THR A 57 -13.54 -11.25 6.19
N CYS A 58 -13.07 -10.01 5.99
CA CYS A 58 -13.15 -9.28 4.71
C CYS A 58 -14.57 -9.04 4.16
N ASP A 59 -15.59 -9.26 4.99
CA ASP A 59 -17.01 -9.09 4.67
C ASP A 59 -17.73 -8.44 5.85
N ASN A 60 -19.00 -8.05 5.69
CA ASN A 60 -19.78 -7.40 6.77
C ASN A 60 -19.04 -6.20 7.38
N TRP A 61 -18.56 -5.32 6.51
CA TRP A 61 -17.73 -4.17 6.85
C TRP A 61 -18.39 -3.23 7.85
N VAL A 62 -17.68 -2.92 8.92
CA VAL A 62 -18.02 -1.88 9.90
C VAL A 62 -17.37 -0.59 9.42
N ASP A 63 -18.18 0.46 9.26
CA ASP A 63 -17.70 1.79 8.90
C ASP A 63 -17.15 2.52 10.14
N GLU A 64 -15.85 2.79 10.14
CA GLU A 64 -15.17 3.54 11.21
C GLU A 64 -15.18 5.06 10.96
N GLY A 65 -15.68 5.49 9.79
CA GLY A 65 -15.75 6.89 9.38
C GLY A 65 -14.60 7.37 8.50
N SER A 66 -14.66 8.65 8.15
CA SER A 66 -13.70 9.34 7.29
C SER A 66 -12.66 10.14 8.09
N PHE A 67 -11.43 10.21 7.60
CA PHE A 67 -10.34 10.98 8.17
C PHE A 67 -9.61 11.82 7.12
N GLU A 68 -9.08 12.97 7.53
CA GLU A 68 -8.20 13.78 6.69
C GLU A 68 -6.84 13.06 6.53
N LEU A 69 -6.25 13.17 5.35
CA LEU A 69 -4.92 12.62 5.12
C LEU A 69 -3.86 13.41 5.90
N GLU A 70 -2.92 12.69 6.50
CA GLU A 70 -1.73 13.29 7.09
C GLU A 70 -0.79 13.83 6.00
N ASN A 71 0.15 14.72 6.35
CA ASN A 71 1.04 15.38 5.39
C ASN A 71 1.91 14.43 4.55
N ASN A 72 2.15 13.21 5.05
CA ASN A 72 2.91 12.18 4.34
C ASN A 72 2.01 11.18 3.59
N GLN A 73 0.68 11.37 3.61
CA GLN A 73 -0.28 10.51 2.95
C GLN A 73 -0.82 11.13 1.66
N LEU A 74 -1.03 10.29 0.64
CA LEU A 74 -1.65 10.73 -0.62
C LEU A 74 -2.41 9.60 -1.32
N PHE A 75 -3.35 10.00 -2.18
CA PHE A 75 -3.95 9.12 -3.17
C PHE A 75 -3.15 9.17 -4.47
N SER A 76 -2.84 8.00 -5.04
CA SER A 76 -2.14 7.87 -6.32
C SER A 76 -2.74 6.78 -7.17
N ASN A 77 -2.72 6.95 -8.49
CA ASN A 77 -3.10 5.90 -9.44
C ASN A 77 -1.91 5.03 -9.87
N ASN A 78 -0.69 5.37 -9.43
CA ASN A 78 0.54 4.68 -9.77
C ASN A 78 1.36 4.43 -8.51
N LEU A 79 1.97 3.26 -8.41
CA LEU A 79 3.03 3.00 -7.43
C LEU A 79 4.27 3.84 -7.77
N PRO A 80 5.02 4.34 -6.77
CA PRO A 80 6.33 4.96 -7.03
C PRO A 80 7.25 3.94 -7.71
N GLU A 81 8.34 4.38 -8.33
CA GLU A 81 9.38 3.44 -8.73
C GLU A 81 9.96 2.75 -7.49
N TYR A 82 10.05 1.43 -7.55
CA TYR A 82 10.50 0.61 -6.44
C TYR A 82 11.30 -0.59 -6.92
N SER A 83 12.13 -1.11 -6.03
CA SER A 83 12.93 -2.29 -6.30
C SER A 83 12.39 -3.55 -5.67
N ALA A 84 11.71 -3.41 -4.53
CA ALA A 84 11.00 -4.53 -3.94
C ALA A 84 9.79 -4.11 -3.12
N VAL A 85 8.97 -5.12 -2.90
CA VAL A 85 7.84 -5.09 -1.98
C VAL A 85 8.13 -6.05 -0.84
N ALA A 86 8.08 -5.56 0.39
CA ALA A 86 8.09 -6.38 1.58
C ALA A 86 6.64 -6.57 2.07
N TYR A 87 6.24 -7.83 2.18
CA TYR A 87 4.92 -8.22 2.67
C TYR A 87 4.98 -8.46 4.18
N SER A 88 4.20 -7.70 4.94
CA SER A 88 4.05 -7.91 6.38
C SER A 88 2.78 -8.69 6.67
N TYR A 89 2.97 -9.87 7.26
CA TYR A 89 1.92 -10.79 7.72
C TYR A 89 1.57 -10.57 9.20
N LEU A 90 2.24 -9.63 9.86
CA LEU A 90 2.01 -9.25 11.27
C LEU A 90 2.08 -10.46 12.21
N ASP A 91 1.02 -10.73 12.96
CA ASP A 91 0.89 -11.84 13.91
C ASP A 91 0.34 -13.12 13.28
N ALA A 92 0.21 -13.19 11.95
CA ALA A 92 -0.21 -14.42 11.28
C ALA A 92 0.89 -15.50 11.31
N GLU A 93 0.56 -16.66 11.86
CA GLU A 93 1.48 -17.79 11.92
C GLU A 93 1.84 -18.29 10.51
N HIS A 94 3.12 -18.66 10.33
CA HIS A 94 3.65 -19.21 9.08
C HIS A 94 3.35 -18.38 7.82
N CYS A 95 3.28 -17.04 7.96
CA CYS A 95 2.95 -16.13 6.85
C CYS A 95 1.63 -16.52 6.14
N THR A 96 0.68 -17.09 6.87
CA THR A 96 -0.57 -17.60 6.32
C THR A 96 -1.75 -16.82 6.90
N ILE A 97 -2.38 -15.98 6.08
CA ILE A 97 -3.58 -15.24 6.47
C ILE A 97 -4.79 -16.16 6.25
N LYS A 98 -5.67 -16.25 7.26
CA LYS A 98 -6.89 -17.06 7.17
C LYS A 98 -7.92 -16.40 6.26
N GLY A 99 -8.65 -17.20 5.50
CA GLY A 99 -9.68 -16.73 4.56
C GLY A 99 -9.16 -16.62 3.13
N ASN A 100 -10.08 -16.44 2.18
CA ASN A 100 -9.74 -16.25 0.77
C ASN A 100 -9.75 -14.75 0.44
N GLY A 101 -8.66 -14.25 -0.12
CA GLY A 101 -8.58 -12.89 -0.66
C GLY A 101 -8.01 -11.74 0.21
N PRO A 102 -7.70 -11.86 1.52
CA PRO A 102 -7.00 -10.78 2.22
C PRO A 102 -5.55 -10.66 1.75
N TYR A 103 -5.12 -9.42 1.56
CA TYR A 103 -3.75 -9.07 1.23
C TYR A 103 -2.94 -8.84 2.52
N PRO A 104 -1.68 -9.30 2.61
CA PRO A 104 -0.75 -8.80 3.61
C PRO A 104 -0.47 -7.31 3.37
N LEU A 105 0.07 -6.62 4.38
CA LEU A 105 0.48 -5.22 4.21
C LEU A 105 1.68 -5.12 3.27
N GLU A 106 1.63 -4.16 2.34
CA GLU A 106 2.66 -3.95 1.33
C GLU A 106 3.53 -2.73 1.69
N ASN A 107 4.82 -2.97 1.87
CA ASN A 107 5.83 -1.94 2.08
C ASN A 107 6.72 -1.89 0.83
N VAL A 108 6.66 -0.78 0.12
CA VAL A 108 7.37 -0.59 -1.14
C VAL A 108 8.70 0.10 -0.86
N ASN A 109 9.81 -0.59 -1.14
CA ASN A 109 11.17 -0.09 -0.95
C ASN A 109 11.68 0.55 -2.24
N GLN A 110 12.07 1.82 -2.15
CA GLN A 110 12.61 2.57 -3.28
C GLN A 110 14.07 2.17 -3.54
N THR A 111 14.44 1.96 -4.81
CA THR A 111 15.83 1.77 -5.23
C THR A 111 16.53 3.09 -5.49
N GLY A 112 17.85 3.09 -5.31
CA GLY A 112 18.69 4.24 -5.62
C GLY A 112 18.67 5.31 -4.54
N CYS A 113 19.15 6.51 -4.90
CA CYS A 113 19.31 7.61 -3.97
C CYS A 113 17.98 8.34 -3.72
N VAL A 114 17.49 8.25 -2.48
CA VAL A 114 16.32 9.00 -2.00
C VAL A 114 16.76 10.02 -0.97
N LYS A 115 16.27 11.27 -1.09
CA LYS A 115 16.46 12.28 -0.05
C LYS A 115 15.62 11.91 1.17
N THR A 116 16.27 11.78 2.32
CA THR A 116 15.62 11.50 3.60
C THR A 116 15.47 12.76 4.47
N SER A 117 16.25 13.81 4.19
CA SER A 117 16.08 15.15 4.75
C SER A 117 16.72 16.20 3.84
N PHE A 118 16.80 17.45 4.30
CA PHE A 118 17.50 18.52 3.59
C PHE A 118 19.00 18.25 3.40
N TYR A 119 19.61 17.54 4.36
CA TYR A 119 21.06 17.29 4.44
C TYR A 119 21.43 15.81 4.39
N THR A 120 20.47 14.92 4.17
CA THR A 120 20.74 13.48 4.17
C THR A 120 20.05 12.79 3.02
N SER A 121 20.74 11.79 2.47
CA SER A 121 20.21 10.87 1.48
C SER A 121 20.46 9.44 1.94
N SER A 122 19.71 8.51 1.37
CA SER A 122 20.02 7.09 1.48
C SER A 122 19.98 6.46 0.11
N GLU A 123 20.95 5.60 -0.15
CA GLU A 123 20.94 4.72 -1.30
C GLU A 123 20.54 3.32 -0.83
N SER A 124 19.62 2.71 -1.58
CA SER A 124 19.21 1.32 -1.37
C SER A 124 19.47 0.53 -2.65
N GLU A 125 20.11 -0.62 -2.50
CA GLU A 125 20.45 -1.54 -3.58
C GLU A 125 20.10 -3.00 -3.20
N PHE A 126 20.09 -3.87 -4.20
CA PHE A 126 19.88 -5.31 -3.99
C PHE A 126 21.20 -6.05 -4.07
N ILE A 127 21.59 -6.68 -2.96
CA ILE A 127 22.74 -7.59 -2.90
C ILE A 127 22.22 -8.94 -2.39
N ASP A 128 22.42 -10.00 -3.17
CA ASP A 128 22.03 -11.38 -2.84
C ASP A 128 20.54 -11.56 -2.47
N GLY A 129 19.66 -10.78 -3.11
CA GLY A 129 18.21 -10.82 -2.87
C GLY A 129 17.76 -10.07 -1.61
N TRP A 130 18.68 -9.41 -0.91
CA TRP A 130 18.40 -8.58 0.25
C TRP A 130 18.56 -7.10 -0.07
N VAL A 131 17.62 -6.28 0.43
CA VAL A 131 17.75 -4.82 0.41
C VAL A 131 18.93 -4.46 1.29
N HIS A 132 19.99 -3.95 0.68
CA HIS A 132 21.11 -3.34 1.36
C HIS A 132 20.96 -1.83 1.32
N LYS A 133 21.25 -1.20 2.45
CA LYS A 133 21.06 0.23 2.61
C LYS A 133 22.35 0.90 3.05
N THR A 134 22.71 1.95 2.33
CA THR A 134 23.85 2.81 2.65
C THR A 134 23.36 4.23 2.89
N ARG A 135 23.67 4.80 4.06
CA ARG A 135 23.36 6.21 4.35
C ARG A 135 24.43 7.09 3.71
N ILE A 136 24.01 8.01 2.86
CA ILE A 136 24.90 8.94 2.16
C ILE A 136 24.67 10.34 2.75
N TYR A 137 25.71 10.89 3.37
CA TYR A 137 25.72 12.23 3.96
C TYR A 137 26.12 13.28 2.92
#